data_AF-A0A2Z3HBB1-F1
#
_entry.id   AF-A0A2Z3HBB1-F1
#
_cell.length_a   1.000
_cell.length_b   1.000
_cell.length_c   1.000
_cell.angle_alpha   90.00
_cell.angle_beta   90.00
_cell.angle_gamma   90.00
#
_symmetry.space_group_name_H-M   'P 1'
#
loop_
_entity.id
_entity.type
_entity.pdbx_description
1 polymer ?
#
loop_
_entity_poly.entity_id
_entity_poly.type
_entity_poly.pdbx_seq_one_letter_code
_entity_poly.pdbx_strand_id
1 'polypeptide(L)'
;MTTTIITITDPELLAKLAAAEGRIVFRGPSGEAVKTADTVTRGGLPRGVKSPISDEEIEEARKQPDGSPLADVWKRIHERHKP
;
A
#
# COMPACT_ATOMS: atom_id res chain seq x y z
N MET A 1 -18.95 -1.63 20.57
CA MET A 1 -18.91 -0.78 19.37
C MET A 1 -19.65 -1.53 18.27
N THR A 2 -20.68 -0.96 17.67
CA THR A 2 -21.41 -1.57 16.56
C THR A 2 -20.72 -1.23 15.26
N THR A 3 -20.19 -2.23 14.57
CA THR A 3 -19.60 -2.07 13.24
C THR A 3 -20.71 -2.17 12.20
N THR A 4 -20.97 -1.09 11.47
CA THR A 4 -21.88 -1.12 10.32
C THR A 4 -21.10 -1.50 9.07
N ILE A 5 -21.48 -2.59 8.41
CA ILE A 5 -20.87 -3.05 7.15
C ILE A 5 -21.77 -2.59 6.00
N ILE A 6 -21.19 -1.88 5.04
CA ILE A 6 -21.85 -1.48 3.79
C ILE A 6 -21.12 -2.18 2.65
N THR A 7 -21.83 -3.03 1.91
CA THR A 7 -21.29 -3.76 0.75
C THR A 7 -21.84 -3.15 -0.54
N ILE A 8 -20.94 -2.82 -1.47
CA ILE A 8 -21.29 -2.31 -2.79
C ILE A 8 -21.05 -3.44 -3.81
N THR A 9 -22.10 -3.84 -4.54
CA THR A 9 -22.04 -4.94 -5.53
C THR A 9 -22.27 -4.48 -6.97
N ASP A 10 -22.36 -3.17 -7.20
CA ASP A 10 -22.56 -2.61 -8.54
C ASP A 10 -21.31 -2.88 -9.41
N PRO A 11 -21.42 -3.67 -10.50
CA PRO A 11 -20.26 -4.10 -11.27
C PRO A 11 -19.59 -2.96 -12.03
N GLU A 12 -20.36 -1.98 -12.52
CA GLU A 12 -19.79 -0.83 -13.24
C GLU A 12 -19.03 0.10 -12.30
N LEU A 13 -19.59 0.34 -11.12
CA LEU A 13 -18.96 1.15 -10.08
C LEU A 13 -17.68 0.49 -9.59
N LEU A 14 -17.71 -0.84 -9.36
CA LEU A 14 -16.53 -1.60 -8.96
C LEU A 14 -15.44 -1.56 -10.05
N ALA A 15 -15.80 -1.63 -11.33
CA ALA A 15 -14.85 -1.47 -12.43
C ALA A 15 -14.21 -0.08 -12.45
N LYS A 16 -15.00 0.98 -12.24
CA LYS A 16 -14.49 2.37 -12.16
C LYS A 16 -13.59 2.57 -10.94
N LEU A 17 -13.93 2.00 -9.78
CA LEU A 17 -13.11 2.03 -8.57
C LEU A 17 -11.79 1.27 -8.77
N ALA A 18 -11.82 0.12 -9.43
CA ALA A 18 -10.62 -0.67 -9.72
C ALA A 18 -9.68 0.03 -10.71
N ALA A 19 -10.22 0.79 -11.66
CA ALA A 19 -9.45 1.56 -12.63
C ALA A 19 -9.04 2.96 -12.13
N ALA A 20 -9.57 3.41 -10.99
CA ALA A 20 -9.25 4.73 -10.46
C ALA A 20 -7.79 4.78 -10.00
N GLU A 21 -7.09 5.85 -10.37
CA GLU A 21 -5.76 6.19 -9.85
C GLU A 21 -5.88 7.44 -8.97
N GLY A 22 -5.24 7.43 -7.81
CA GLY A 22 -5.17 8.57 -6.88
C GLY A 22 -6.30 8.60 -5.84
N ARG A 23 -6.84 9.80 -5.59
CA ARG A 23 -7.81 10.02 -4.51
C ARG A 23 -9.24 9.86 -5.01
N ILE A 24 -9.97 8.93 -4.41
CA ILE A 24 -11.39 8.67 -4.63
C ILE A 24 -12.20 9.49 -3.62
N VAL A 25 -13.21 10.21 -4.09
CA VAL A 25 -14.13 11.01 -3.25
C VAL A 25 -15.54 10.45 -3.39
N PHE A 26 -16.12 9.99 -2.29
CA PHE A 26 -17.51 9.57 -2.20
C PHE A 26 -18.36 10.78 -1.85
N ARG A 27 -19.26 11.16 -2.76
CA ARG A 27 -20.18 12.28 -2.57
C ARG A 27 -21.58 11.80 -2.23
N GLY A 28 -22.27 12.58 -1.40
CA GLY A 28 -23.67 12.38 -1.08
C GLY A 28 -24.59 12.93 -2.19
N PRO A 29 -25.91 12.74 -2.06
CA PRO A 29 -26.90 13.18 -3.04
C PRO A 29 -26.90 14.69 -3.28
N SER A 30 -26.55 15.49 -2.28
CA SER A 30 -26.42 16.95 -2.39
C SER A 30 -25.04 17.41 -2.91
N GLY A 31 -24.16 16.46 -3.26
CA GLY A 31 -22.85 16.74 -3.85
C GLY A 31 -21.75 17.04 -2.84
N GLU A 32 -22.02 17.03 -1.54
CA GLU A 32 -21.03 17.14 -0.47
C GLU A 32 -20.13 15.90 -0.40
N ALA A 33 -18.88 16.08 0.00
CA ALA A 33 -17.96 14.96 0.20
C ALA A 33 -18.26 14.26 1.54
N VAL A 34 -18.61 12.98 1.48
CA VAL A 34 -18.97 12.17 2.66
C VAL A 34 -17.78 11.34 3.15
N LYS A 35 -16.98 10.80 2.22
CA LYS A 35 -15.76 10.02 2.51
C LYS A 35 -14.72 10.18 1.40
N THR A 36 -13.46 9.89 1.71
CA THR A 36 -12.39 9.76 0.72
C THR A 36 -11.59 8.49 0.96
N ALA A 37 -11.08 7.90 -0.12
CA ALA A 37 -10.13 6.80 -0.08
C ALA A 37 -8.97 7.09 -1.03
N ASP A 38 -7.75 6.78 -0.61
CA ASP A 38 -6.59 6.85 -1.49
C ASP A 38 -6.33 5.46 -2.06
N THR A 39 -6.12 5.37 -3.37
CA THR A 39 -5.75 4.11 -4.01
C THR A 39 -4.33 3.77 -3.58
N VAL A 40 -4.20 2.82 -2.67
CA VAL A 40 -2.91 2.24 -2.34
C VAL A 40 -2.58 1.24 -3.45
N THR A 41 -1.62 1.57 -4.31
CA THR A 41 -1.07 0.62 -5.28
C THR A 41 -0.59 -0.61 -4.51
N ARG A 42 -1.26 -1.75 -4.72
CA ARG A 42 -0.97 -3.00 -4.02
C ARG A 42 0.47 -3.42 -4.37
N GLY A 43 1.40 -3.20 -3.45
CA GLY A 43 2.79 -3.64 -3.55
C GLY A 43 3.77 -2.70 -4.29
N GLY A 44 3.34 -1.52 -4.73
CA GLY A 44 4.20 -0.56 -5.42
C GLY A 44 4.50 0.67 -4.57
N LEU A 45 5.76 1.12 -4.55
CA LEU A 45 6.09 2.44 -4.02
C LEU A 45 5.33 3.53 -4.81
N PRO A 46 4.90 4.62 -4.16
CA PRO A 46 4.26 5.73 -4.85
C PRO A 46 5.11 6.23 -6.03
N ARG A 47 4.46 6.72 -7.10
CA ARG A 47 5.17 7.30 -8.26
C ARG A 47 6.15 8.38 -7.80
N GLY A 48 7.44 8.22 -8.13
CA GLY A 48 8.52 9.14 -7.75
C GLY A 48 9.24 8.80 -6.45
N VAL A 49 8.74 7.83 -5.67
CA VAL A 49 9.42 7.33 -4.47
C VAL A 49 10.25 6.11 -4.88
N LYS A 50 11.58 6.26 -4.85
CA LYS A 50 12.50 5.12 -4.96
C LYS A 50 12.59 4.42 -3.61
N SER A 51 12.76 3.10 -3.63
CA SER A 51 13.08 2.36 -2.40
C SER A 51 14.36 2.96 -1.82
N PRO A 52 14.42 3.26 -0.52
CA PRO A 52 15.67 3.67 0.12
C PRO A 52 16.68 2.52 0.16
N ILE A 53 16.23 1.28 -0.08
CA ILE A 53 17.03 0.07 -0.13
C ILE A 53 17.19 -0.31 -1.60
N SER A 54 18.43 -0.43 -2.06
CA SER A 54 18.74 -0.84 -3.43
C SER A 54 18.48 -2.33 -3.66
N ASP A 55 18.24 -2.72 -4.91
CA ASP A 55 18.08 -4.14 -5.29
C ASP A 55 19.34 -4.96 -4.97
N GLU A 56 20.51 -4.34 -5.08
CA GLU A 56 21.81 -4.94 -4.72
C GLU A 56 21.90 -5.23 -3.21
N GLU A 57 21.43 -4.31 -2.35
CA GLU A 57 21.38 -4.53 -0.91
C GLU A 57 20.37 -5.62 -0.51
N ILE A 58 19.24 -5.72 -1.22
CA ILE A 58 18.27 -6.79 -1.02
C ILE A 58 18.90 -8.15 -1.39
N GLU A 59 19.65 -8.21 -2.49
CA GLU A 59 20.26 -9.44 -2.95
C GLU A 59 21.44 -9.87 -2.05
N GLU A 60 22.26 -8.94 -1.56
CA GLU A 60 23.29 -9.23 -0.55
C GLU A 60 22.68 -9.70 0.78
N ALA A 61 21.55 -9.12 1.20
CA ALA A 61 20.85 -9.56 2.39
C ALA A 61 20.29 -10.99 2.30
N ARG A 62 19.91 -11.43 1.09
CA ARG A 62 19.47 -12.81 0.83
C ARG A 62 20.61 -13.82 0.89
N LYS A 63 21.85 -13.40 0.66
CA LYS A 63 23.05 -14.26 0.70
C LYS A 63 23.54 -14.56 2.12
N GLN A 64 22.84 -14.12 3.17
CA GLN A 64 23.29 -14.36 4.55
C GLN A 64 23.35 -15.86 4.87
N PRO A 65 24.53 -16.39 5.25
CA PRO A 65 24.74 -17.82 5.47
C PRO A 65 24.36 -18.28 6.88
N ASP A 66 23.95 -17.36 7.75
CA ASP A 66 23.75 -17.60 9.19
C ASP A 66 22.39 -18.24 9.53
N GLY A 67 21.54 -18.52 8.53
CA GLY A 67 20.23 -19.11 8.72
C GLY A 67 19.24 -18.20 9.46
N SER A 68 19.54 -16.89 9.55
CA SER A 68 18.65 -15.92 10.17
C SER A 68 17.27 -15.91 9.50
N PRO A 69 16.17 -15.84 10.27
CA PRO A 69 14.85 -15.63 9.70
C PRO A 69 14.82 -14.37 8.83
N LEU A 70 14.15 -14.42 7.68
CA LEU A 70 14.01 -13.27 6.78
C LEU A 70 13.51 -12.02 7.52
N ALA A 71 12.63 -12.18 8.50
CA ALA A 71 12.11 -11.06 9.30
C ALA A 71 13.22 -10.29 10.04
N ASP A 72 14.22 -10.98 10.58
CA ASP A 72 15.34 -10.36 11.30
C ASP A 72 16.32 -9.67 10.35
N VAL A 73 16.48 -10.23 9.14
CA VAL A 73 17.25 -9.60 8.06
C VAL A 73 16.57 -8.28 7.64
N TRP A 74 15.26 -8.30 7.39
CA TRP A 74 14.49 -7.10 7.06
C TRP A 74 14.51 -6.06 8.17
N LYS A 75 14.44 -6.49 9.43
CA LYS A 75 14.53 -5.58 10.58
C LYS A 75 15.87 -4.85 10.63
N ARG A 76 16.99 -5.56 10.43
CA ARG A 76 18.34 -4.96 10.38
C ARG A 76 18.49 -3.95 9.23
N ILE A 77 17.97 -4.27 8.04
CA ILE A 77 18.00 -3.35 6.91
C ILE A 77 17.16 -2.11 7.22
N HIS A 78 15.95 -2.29 7.75
CA HIS A 78 15.06 -1.18 8.06
C HIS A 78 15.60 -0.27 9.17
N GLU A 79 16.32 -0.80 10.15
CA GLU A 79 17.01 0.00 11.17
C GLU A 79 18.14 0.85 10.58
N ARG A 80 18.84 0.37 9.55
CA ARG A 80 19.92 1.11 8.86
C ARG A 80 19.42 2.28 8.03
N HIS A 81 18.20 2.20 7.50
CA HIS A 81 17.59 3.24 6.65
C HIS A 81 16.50 4.05 7.37
N LYS A 82 16.40 3.94 8.70
CA LYS A 82 15.51 4.80 9.49
C LYS A 82 16.08 6.23 9.50
N PRO A 83 15.28 7.27 9.23
CA PRO A 83 15.74 8.66 9.32
C PRO A 83 16.11 9.06 10.75
#